data_AF-A0AAW0H5F4-F1
#
_entry.id   AF-A0AAW0H5F4-F1
#
_cell.length_a   1.000
_cell.length_b   1.000
_cell.length_c   1.000
_cell.angle_alpha   90.00
_cell.angle_beta   90.00
_cell.angle_gamma   90.00
#
_symmetry.space_group_name_H-M   'P 1'
#
loop_
_entity.id
_entity.type
_entity.pdbx_description
1 polymer ?
#
loop_
_entity_poly.entity_id
_entity_poly.type
_entity_poly.pdbx_seq_one_letter_code
_entity_poly.pdbx_strand_id
1 'polypeptide(L)'
;TLTEVRALLRKHEAFESDLAAHQDRVEQIAAIAQELKCVLTQSQEEEEEEEEEEEEEEEEEEKKKKKKKKKKKKKKKKKKRVRTEKLLETIDQLHLEFAKRAAPFNNWMEGAMEDLQDMFIVHSIEEIQSLITAHEQFKATLPEADGERQSILAIQNEVEKVIQSYNIRISSSNPYSTVTMDELRNKWEKVKQLVPVRDQSLQEELARQHANERLRRQFAAQANAIGPWIQNKMEEIARSSIQITGALEDQMNQLKQYEHNIINYKNNIDKLEGDHQLIQEALVFDNKHTNYTMEHIRVGWELLLTTIARTINEVETQILTRDAKGITQEQMNEFRASFNHFDRRKNGLMDHEDFRACLISMGYDLGEAEFARIMTLVDPNGQGTVTFQSFIDFMTRETADTDTAEQVIASFRILASDKPYILAEELRRELPPDQAQYCIKRMPPYSGPGSVPGALDYTAFSSALYGESDL
;
A
#
# COMPACT_ATOMS: atom_id res chain seq x y z
N THR A 1 -24.54 47.34 44.81
CA THR A 1 -23.53 46.26 44.72
C THR A 1 -23.21 45.70 46.10
N LEU A 2 -22.57 44.51 46.21
CA LEU A 2 -22.17 43.92 47.50
C LEU A 2 -21.28 44.88 48.31
N THR A 3 -20.32 45.52 47.62
CA THR A 3 -19.40 46.52 48.19
C THR A 3 -20.13 47.71 48.81
N GLU A 4 -21.18 48.22 48.15
CA GLU A 4 -22.02 49.31 48.69
C GLU A 4 -22.77 48.88 49.96
N VAL A 5 -23.33 47.66 49.99
CA VAL A 5 -24.06 47.16 51.16
C VAL A 5 -23.11 46.96 52.35
N ARG A 6 -21.91 46.41 52.11
CA ARG A 6 -20.83 46.30 53.11
C ARG A 6 -20.40 47.67 53.65
N ALA A 7 -20.19 48.65 52.77
CA ALA A 7 -19.85 50.02 53.17
C ALA A 7 -20.97 50.67 54.00
N LEU A 8 -22.24 50.45 53.62
CA LEU A 8 -23.41 50.91 54.36
C LEU A 8 -23.56 50.24 55.73
N LEU A 9 -23.10 48.99 55.90
CA LEU A 9 -23.08 48.30 57.18
C LEU A 9 -21.99 48.86 58.11
N ARG A 10 -20.77 49.10 57.62
CA ARG A 10 -19.72 49.78 58.40
C ARG A 10 -20.16 51.16 58.86
N LYS A 11 -20.79 51.95 57.98
CA LYS A 11 -21.40 53.25 58.35
C LYS A 11 -22.49 53.09 59.42
N HIS A 12 -23.23 51.98 59.40
CA HIS A 12 -24.26 51.72 60.40
C HIS A 12 -23.68 51.36 61.77
N GLU A 13 -22.57 50.64 61.78
CA GLU A 13 -21.83 50.25 62.99
C GLU A 13 -21.17 51.46 63.66
N ALA A 14 -20.51 52.34 62.89
CA ALA A 14 -20.02 53.62 63.40
C ALA A 14 -21.15 54.45 64.05
N PHE A 15 -22.31 54.50 63.39
CA PHE A 15 -23.50 55.14 63.94
C PHE A 15 -24.12 54.39 65.14
N GLU A 16 -23.82 53.11 65.37
CA GLU A 16 -24.18 52.38 66.59
C GLU A 16 -23.27 52.73 67.77
N SER A 17 -21.97 52.82 67.52
CA SER A 17 -21.00 53.26 68.52
C SER A 17 -21.29 54.68 68.99
N ASP A 18 -21.50 55.61 68.06
CA ASP A 18 -21.83 57.01 68.35
C ASP A 18 -23.14 57.15 69.16
N LEU A 19 -24.19 56.42 68.74
CA LEU A 19 -25.46 56.42 69.46
C LEU A 19 -25.35 55.80 70.87
N ALA A 20 -24.46 54.83 71.07
CA ALA A 20 -24.20 54.24 72.37
C ALA A 20 -23.47 55.22 73.30
N ALA A 21 -22.51 55.99 72.79
CA ALA A 21 -21.83 57.04 73.56
C ALA A 21 -22.80 58.13 74.05
N HIS A 22 -23.85 58.43 73.27
CA HIS A 22 -24.91 59.36 73.70
C HIS A 22 -25.92 58.75 74.69
N GLN A 23 -25.82 57.46 75.02
CA GLN A 23 -26.76 56.80 75.93
C GLN A 23 -26.60 57.33 77.37
N ASP A 24 -25.37 57.48 77.84
CA ASP A 24 -25.01 57.94 79.18
C ASP A 24 -25.44 59.39 79.39
N ARG A 25 -25.22 60.25 78.38
CA ARG A 25 -25.67 61.65 78.41
C ARG A 25 -27.20 61.76 78.58
N VAL A 26 -27.96 60.87 77.95
CA VAL A 26 -29.43 60.85 78.12
C VAL A 26 -29.83 60.34 79.50
N GLU A 27 -29.07 59.39 80.07
CA GLU A 27 -29.32 58.89 81.42
C GLU A 27 -28.97 59.94 82.48
N GLN A 28 -27.89 60.70 82.29
CA GLN A 28 -27.54 61.85 83.13
C GLN A 28 -28.60 62.95 83.07
N ILE A 29 -29.08 63.33 81.87
CA ILE A 29 -30.15 64.33 81.76
C ILE A 29 -31.41 63.87 82.48
N ALA A 30 -31.78 62.58 82.34
CA ALA A 30 -32.94 62.02 83.03
C ALA A 30 -32.74 61.98 84.56
N ALA A 31 -31.54 61.64 85.03
CA ALA A 31 -31.21 61.62 86.46
C ALA A 31 -31.20 63.04 87.06
N ILE A 32 -30.62 64.02 86.37
CA ILE A 32 -30.61 65.43 86.77
C ILE A 32 -32.04 65.98 86.81
N ALA A 33 -32.89 65.64 85.84
CA ALA A 33 -34.31 66.02 85.86
C ALA A 33 -35.04 65.42 87.07
N GLN A 34 -34.78 64.15 87.42
CA GLN A 34 -35.33 63.52 88.62
C GLN A 34 -34.82 64.15 89.92
N GLU A 35 -33.54 64.53 89.98
CA GLU A 35 -32.97 65.22 91.14
C GLU A 35 -33.54 66.63 91.31
N LEU A 36 -33.67 67.40 90.21
CA LEU A 36 -34.34 68.70 90.20
C LEU A 36 -35.80 68.60 90.68
N LYS A 37 -36.54 67.56 90.24
CA LYS A 37 -37.90 67.26 90.70
C LYS A 37 -37.98 67.08 92.22
N CYS A 38 -37.03 66.32 92.79
CA CYS A 38 -36.94 66.11 94.24
C CYS A 38 -36.57 67.36 95.04
N VAL A 39 -35.91 68.35 94.43
CA VAL A 39 -35.49 69.61 95.09
C VAL A 39 -36.59 70.67 95.00
N LEU A 40 -37.31 70.75 93.87
CA LEU A 40 -38.44 71.67 93.70
C LEU A 40 -39.60 71.33 94.63
N THR A 41 -39.93 70.04 94.80
CA THR A 41 -40.91 69.54 95.79
C THR A 41 -40.57 69.85 97.26
N GLN A 42 -39.33 70.26 97.57
CA GLN A 42 -38.92 70.69 98.92
C GLN A 42 -39.09 72.20 99.17
N SER A 43 -39.52 72.98 98.16
CA SER A 43 -39.49 74.45 98.14
C SER A 43 -40.88 75.13 98.04
N GLN A 44 -41.86 74.69 98.86
CA GLN A 44 -43.17 75.32 99.24
C GLN A 44 -44.34 75.52 98.22
N GLU A 45 -45.55 75.11 98.70
CA GLU A 45 -46.96 75.48 98.41
C GLU A 45 -47.53 75.61 96.97
N GLU A 46 -48.76 75.12 96.83
CA GLU A 46 -49.59 74.86 95.64
C GLU A 46 -49.93 76.08 94.76
N GLU A 47 -50.37 75.74 93.53
CA GLU A 47 -51.02 76.57 92.49
C GLU A 47 -50.11 77.24 91.44
N GLU A 48 -49.54 76.41 90.56
CA GLU A 48 -49.37 76.59 89.10
C GLU A 48 -48.52 75.45 88.49
N GLU A 49 -47.97 74.54 89.31
CA GLU A 49 -47.00 73.52 88.87
C GLU A 49 -47.59 72.16 88.40
N GLU A 50 -48.86 71.82 88.63
CA GLU A 50 -49.41 70.52 88.16
C GLU A 50 -49.59 70.42 86.63
N GLU A 51 -49.90 71.52 85.91
CA GLU A 51 -50.00 71.52 84.45
C GLU A 51 -48.62 71.47 83.76
N GLU A 52 -47.59 72.14 84.32
CA GLU A 52 -46.21 72.05 83.81
C GLU A 52 -45.55 70.70 84.16
N GLU A 53 -45.87 70.08 85.31
CA GLU A 53 -45.41 68.74 85.69
C GLU A 53 -45.96 67.62 84.80
N GLU A 54 -47.25 67.64 84.45
CA GLU A 54 -47.82 66.69 83.50
C GLU A 54 -47.25 66.88 82.08
N GLU A 55 -47.00 68.12 81.64
CA GLU A 55 -46.39 68.41 80.33
C GLU A 55 -44.92 67.94 80.24
N GLU A 56 -44.11 68.13 81.28
CA GLU A 56 -42.71 67.68 81.30
C GLU A 56 -42.57 66.14 81.38
N GLU A 57 -43.39 65.46 82.18
CA GLU A 57 -43.43 63.99 82.21
C GLU A 57 -43.94 63.40 80.89
N GLU A 58 -44.96 64.00 80.27
CA GLU A 58 -45.42 63.61 78.94
C GLU A 58 -44.32 63.84 77.88
N GLU A 59 -43.60 64.95 77.92
CA GLU A 59 -42.46 65.20 77.03
C GLU A 59 -41.33 64.18 77.20
N GLU A 60 -40.99 63.81 78.44
CA GLU A 60 -39.92 62.86 78.74
C GLU A 60 -40.32 61.42 78.34
N GLU A 61 -41.57 61.04 78.61
CA GLU A 61 -42.20 59.81 78.10
C GLU A 61 -42.23 59.77 76.57
N GLU A 62 -42.55 60.88 75.91
CA GLU A 62 -42.61 60.99 74.45
C GLU A 62 -41.20 60.90 73.85
N LYS A 63 -40.19 61.53 74.48
CA LYS A 63 -38.75 61.40 74.14
C LYS A 63 -38.29 59.94 74.31
N LYS A 64 -38.66 59.25 75.39
CA LYS A 64 -38.39 57.81 75.62
C LYS A 64 -39.10 56.92 74.60
N LYS A 65 -40.37 57.19 74.25
CA LYS A 65 -41.15 56.50 73.20
C LYS A 65 -40.53 56.71 71.80
N LYS A 66 -40.12 57.94 71.46
CA LYS A 66 -39.39 58.30 70.23
C LYS A 66 -38.04 57.57 70.14
N LYS A 67 -37.26 57.50 71.22
CA LYS A 67 -35.99 56.75 71.31
C LYS A 67 -36.21 55.23 71.12
N LYS A 68 -37.22 54.64 71.76
CA LYS A 68 -37.61 53.22 71.58
C LYS A 68 -38.05 52.93 70.14
N LYS A 69 -38.88 53.79 69.52
CA LYS A 69 -39.28 53.68 68.10
C LYS A 69 -38.07 53.79 67.15
N LYS A 70 -37.15 54.74 67.39
CA LYS A 70 -35.89 54.87 66.61
C LYS A 70 -35.00 53.64 66.74
N LYS A 71 -34.79 53.11 67.96
CA LYS A 71 -34.04 51.85 68.20
C LYS A 71 -34.70 50.65 67.48
N LYS A 72 -36.03 50.49 67.53
CA LYS A 72 -36.76 49.42 66.79
C LYS A 72 -36.62 49.54 65.26
N LYS A 73 -36.81 50.75 64.69
CA LYS A 73 -36.62 50.99 63.25
C LYS A 73 -35.18 50.71 62.80
N LYS A 74 -34.18 51.06 63.63
CA LYS A 74 -32.75 50.81 63.39
C LYS A 74 -32.43 49.31 63.38
N LYS A 75 -32.85 48.56 64.40
CA LYS A 75 -32.71 47.09 64.44
C LYS A 75 -33.33 46.42 63.21
N LYS A 76 -34.52 46.87 62.77
CA LYS A 76 -35.14 46.40 61.52
C LYS A 76 -34.30 46.73 60.27
N LYS A 77 -33.75 47.94 60.17
CA LYS A 77 -32.85 48.34 59.06
C LYS A 77 -31.55 47.53 59.05
N LYS A 78 -30.90 47.31 60.21
CA LYS A 78 -29.70 46.45 60.33
C LYS A 78 -30.01 45.03 59.89
N LYS A 79 -31.09 44.43 60.41
CA LYS A 79 -31.51 43.07 60.03
C LYS A 79 -31.79 42.94 58.53
N LYS A 80 -32.41 43.96 57.90
CA LYS A 80 -32.62 43.98 56.44
C LYS A 80 -31.30 44.06 55.68
N ARG A 81 -30.37 44.94 56.08
CA ARG A 81 -29.05 45.09 55.44
C ARG A 81 -28.19 43.83 55.54
N VAL A 82 -28.11 43.22 56.73
CA VAL A 82 -27.40 41.94 56.94
C VAL A 82 -28.01 40.82 56.10
N ARG A 83 -29.34 40.75 56.01
CA ARG A 83 -30.01 39.77 55.14
C ARG A 83 -29.67 39.99 53.67
N THR A 84 -29.70 41.24 53.20
CA THR A 84 -29.34 41.58 51.83
C THR A 84 -27.88 41.28 51.56
N GLU A 85 -26.95 41.62 52.46
CA GLU A 85 -25.54 41.29 52.34
C GLU A 85 -25.32 39.78 52.16
N LYS A 86 -25.92 38.95 53.01
CA LYS A 86 -25.79 37.49 52.92
C LYS A 86 -26.31 36.93 51.59
N LEU A 87 -27.42 37.47 51.08
CA LEU A 87 -27.95 37.09 49.76
C LEU A 87 -26.98 37.49 48.63
N LEU A 88 -26.42 38.69 48.70
CA LEU A 88 -25.45 39.17 47.72
C LEU A 88 -24.15 38.38 47.75
N GLU A 89 -23.68 38.01 48.93
CA GLU A 89 -22.49 37.16 49.12
C GLU A 89 -22.72 35.75 48.58
N THR A 90 -23.93 35.21 48.74
CA THR A 90 -24.30 33.91 48.15
C THR A 90 -24.30 33.98 46.61
N ILE A 91 -24.88 35.03 46.02
CA ILE A 91 -24.87 35.25 44.57
C ILE A 91 -23.44 35.40 44.05
N ASP A 92 -22.62 36.19 44.74
CA ASP A 92 -21.21 36.43 44.37
C ASP A 92 -20.40 35.12 44.36
N GLN A 93 -20.60 34.27 45.38
CA GLN A 93 -19.95 32.97 45.48
C GLN A 93 -20.38 32.02 44.36
N LEU A 94 -21.67 31.97 44.02
CA LEU A 94 -22.19 31.16 42.92
C LEU A 94 -21.68 31.66 41.56
N HIS A 95 -21.61 32.98 41.34
CA HIS A 95 -21.02 33.55 40.13
C HIS A 95 -19.54 33.17 39.99
N LEU A 96 -18.77 33.21 41.07
CA LEU A 96 -17.37 32.80 41.06
C LEU A 96 -17.22 31.29 40.78
N GLU A 97 -18.09 30.46 41.36
CA GLU A 97 -18.11 29.02 41.11
C GLU A 97 -18.42 28.69 39.65
N PHE A 98 -19.43 29.36 39.08
CA PHE A 98 -19.73 29.25 37.65
C PHE A 98 -18.52 29.61 36.80
N ALA A 99 -17.89 30.77 37.04
CA ALA A 99 -16.73 31.21 36.26
C ALA A 99 -15.56 30.23 36.32
N LYS A 100 -15.29 29.66 37.51
CA LYS A 100 -14.22 28.69 37.74
C LYS A 100 -14.43 27.38 36.97
N ARG A 101 -15.68 26.94 36.78
CA ARG A 101 -16.01 25.68 36.09
C ARG A 101 -16.29 25.88 34.59
N ALA A 102 -16.96 26.97 34.23
CA ALA A 102 -17.31 27.27 32.86
C ALA A 102 -16.09 27.54 31.97
N ALA A 103 -15.04 28.19 32.49
CA ALA A 103 -13.83 28.46 31.72
C ALA A 103 -13.10 27.19 31.23
N PRO A 104 -12.69 26.23 32.10
CA PRO A 104 -12.05 25.00 31.65
C PRO A 104 -12.99 24.12 30.81
N PHE A 105 -14.29 24.09 31.14
CA PHE A 105 -15.28 23.37 30.34
C PHE A 105 -15.43 23.95 28.93
N ASN A 106 -15.38 25.28 28.79
CA ASN A 106 -15.37 25.95 27.49
C ASN A 106 -14.14 25.58 26.67
N ASN A 107 -12.95 25.60 27.28
CA ASN A 107 -11.71 25.21 26.60
C ASN A 107 -11.73 23.74 26.18
N TRP A 108 -12.30 22.85 27.01
CA TRP A 108 -12.50 21.45 26.66
C TRP A 108 -13.41 21.30 25.43
N MET A 109 -14.51 22.05 25.35
CA MET A 109 -15.39 22.01 24.17
C MET A 109 -14.71 22.54 22.90
N GLU A 110 -13.87 23.58 23.03
CA GLU A 110 -13.07 24.09 21.91
C GLU A 110 -12.07 23.05 21.40
N GLY A 111 -11.31 22.42 22.30
CA GLY A 111 -10.39 21.33 21.93
C GLY A 111 -11.12 20.13 21.33
N ALA A 112 -12.26 19.73 21.90
CA ALA A 112 -13.08 18.64 21.35
C ALA A 112 -13.59 18.97 19.93
N MET A 113 -14.00 20.21 19.68
CA MET A 113 -14.40 20.63 18.33
C MET A 113 -13.23 20.57 17.34
N GLU A 114 -12.04 21.01 17.74
CA GLU A 114 -10.83 20.92 16.92
C GLU A 114 -10.48 19.46 16.59
N ASP A 115 -10.42 18.59 17.60
CA ASP A 115 -10.10 17.16 17.44
C ASP A 115 -11.11 16.42 16.53
N LEU A 116 -12.41 16.75 16.64
CA LEU A 116 -13.46 16.15 15.82
C LEU A 116 -13.36 16.58 14.35
N GLN A 117 -12.81 17.76 14.08
CA GLN A 117 -12.66 18.33 12.75
C GLN A 117 -11.26 18.10 12.16
N ASP A 118 -10.34 17.51 12.93
CA ASP A 118 -8.96 17.31 12.51
C ASP A 118 -8.85 16.37 11.30
N MET A 119 -8.00 16.74 10.34
CA MET A 119 -7.80 15.96 9.13
C MET A 119 -6.77 14.86 9.40
N PHE A 120 -7.09 13.62 9.04
CA PHE A 120 -6.18 12.48 9.22
C PHE A 120 -5.77 11.88 7.88
N ILE A 121 -4.56 11.29 7.87
CA ILE A 121 -4.04 10.51 6.75
C ILE A 121 -3.59 9.18 7.33
N VAL A 122 -4.11 8.09 6.78
CA VAL A 122 -3.80 6.72 7.23
C VAL A 122 -3.46 5.84 6.04
N HIS A 123 -2.54 4.90 6.25
CA HIS A 123 -2.02 4.00 5.22
C HIS A 123 -2.23 2.52 5.57
N SER A 124 -2.82 2.25 6.75
CA SER A 124 -3.05 0.90 7.24
C SER A 124 -4.37 0.78 8.03
N ILE A 125 -4.89 -0.44 8.09
CA ILE A 125 -6.08 -0.78 8.89
C ILE A 125 -5.83 -0.54 10.39
N GLU A 126 -4.61 -0.79 10.86
CA GLU A 126 -4.25 -0.64 12.28
C GLU A 126 -4.25 0.83 12.72
N GLU A 127 -3.79 1.74 11.87
CA GLU A 127 -3.82 3.19 12.12
C GLU A 127 -5.25 3.70 12.27
N ILE A 128 -6.14 3.35 11.33
CA ILE A 128 -7.55 3.79 11.41
C ILE A 128 -8.29 3.16 12.59
N GLN A 129 -8.01 1.89 12.92
CA GLN A 129 -8.57 1.25 14.11
C GLN A 129 -8.13 1.94 15.41
N SER A 130 -6.90 2.44 15.45
CA SER A 130 -6.40 3.21 16.60
C SER A 130 -7.16 4.54 16.74
N LEU A 131 -7.40 5.25 15.62
CA LEU A 131 -8.21 6.48 15.62
C LEU A 131 -9.67 6.23 16.03
N ILE A 132 -10.28 5.14 15.55
CA ILE A 132 -11.63 4.73 15.96
C ILE A 132 -11.67 4.44 17.46
N THR A 133 -10.68 3.70 17.97
CA THR A 133 -10.60 3.39 19.42
C THR A 133 -10.47 4.66 20.26
N ALA A 134 -9.64 5.61 19.82
CA ALA A 134 -9.52 6.91 20.49
C ALA A 134 -10.84 7.70 20.47
N HIS A 135 -11.56 7.67 19.34
CA HIS A 135 -12.86 8.33 19.24
C HIS A 135 -13.94 7.66 20.11
N GLU A 136 -13.96 6.34 20.22
CA GLU A 136 -14.85 5.62 21.15
C GLU A 136 -14.55 5.97 22.61
N GLN A 137 -13.26 6.06 22.99
CA GLN A 137 -12.85 6.51 24.31
C GLN A 137 -13.31 7.95 24.58
N PHE A 138 -13.18 8.85 23.60
CA PHE A 138 -13.73 10.20 23.69
C PHE A 138 -15.25 10.19 23.90
N LYS A 139 -16.01 9.42 23.10
CA LYS A 139 -17.47 9.29 23.24
C LYS A 139 -17.88 8.79 24.62
N ALA A 140 -17.09 7.92 25.25
CA ALA A 140 -17.33 7.44 26.60
C ALA A 140 -17.25 8.55 27.67
N THR A 141 -16.53 9.66 27.40
CA THR A 141 -16.47 10.83 28.30
C THR A 141 -17.66 11.79 28.15
N LEU A 142 -18.40 11.73 27.05
CA LEU A 142 -19.51 12.66 26.76
C LEU A 142 -20.63 12.65 27.80
N PRO A 143 -21.06 11.50 28.38
CA PRO A 143 -22.08 11.50 29.42
C PRO A 143 -21.63 12.24 30.68
N GLU A 144 -20.38 12.07 31.09
CA GLU A 144 -19.80 12.78 32.24
C GLU A 144 -19.69 14.28 31.95
N ALA A 145 -19.25 14.66 30.74
CA ALA A 145 -19.21 16.04 30.29
C ALA A 145 -20.59 16.70 30.23
N ASP A 146 -21.65 15.97 29.84
CA ASP A 146 -23.03 16.48 29.90
C ASP A 146 -23.49 16.68 31.36
N GLY A 147 -23.08 15.80 32.27
CA GLY A 147 -23.30 15.96 33.71
C GLY A 147 -22.65 17.22 34.25
N GLU A 148 -21.40 17.49 33.88
CA GLU A 148 -20.68 18.71 34.25
C GLU A 148 -21.38 19.96 33.69
N ARG A 149 -21.78 19.92 32.41
CA ARG A 149 -22.58 21.00 31.78
C ARG A 149 -23.87 21.27 32.54
N GLN A 150 -24.64 20.23 32.87
CA GLN A 150 -25.90 20.37 33.60
C GLN A 150 -25.66 20.99 34.99
N SER A 151 -24.58 20.59 35.67
CA SER A 151 -24.20 21.15 36.97
C SER A 151 -23.80 22.63 36.87
N ILE A 152 -23.02 23.02 35.86
CA ILE A 152 -22.66 24.42 35.60
C ILE A 152 -23.90 25.27 35.30
N LEU A 153 -24.83 24.76 34.47
CA LEU A 153 -26.07 25.47 34.15
C LEU A 153 -26.99 25.61 35.38
N ALA A 154 -26.99 24.62 36.28
CA ALA A 154 -27.77 24.66 37.52
C ALA A 154 -27.30 25.79 38.46
N ILE A 155 -25.99 26.07 38.52
CA ILE A 155 -25.45 27.18 39.32
C ILE A 155 -26.03 28.51 38.87
N GLN A 156 -26.02 28.79 37.56
CA GLN A 156 -26.54 30.04 37.02
C GLN A 156 -28.07 30.14 37.18
N ASN A 157 -28.81 29.03 36.99
CA ASN A 157 -30.25 28.98 37.26
C ASN A 157 -30.58 29.28 38.74
N GLU A 158 -29.78 28.79 39.69
CA GLU A 158 -29.96 29.06 41.11
C GLU A 158 -29.70 30.54 41.43
N VAL A 159 -28.70 31.18 40.79
CA VAL A 159 -28.49 32.63 40.90
C VAL A 159 -29.73 33.40 40.44
N GLU A 160 -30.26 33.09 39.25
CA GLU A 160 -31.46 33.74 38.72
C GLU A 160 -32.67 33.56 39.64
N LYS A 161 -32.85 32.35 40.18
CA LYS A 161 -33.91 32.03 41.14
C LYS A 161 -33.78 32.82 42.44
N VAL A 162 -32.57 32.98 42.98
CA VAL A 162 -32.32 33.80 44.18
C VAL A 162 -32.63 35.27 43.89
N ILE A 163 -32.24 35.80 42.74
CA ILE A 163 -32.52 37.19 42.35
C ILE A 163 -34.03 37.42 42.23
N GLN A 164 -34.75 36.52 41.55
CA GLN A 164 -36.20 36.61 41.34
C GLN A 164 -36.99 36.46 42.65
N SER A 165 -36.69 35.45 43.46
CA SER A 165 -37.42 35.16 44.70
C SER A 165 -37.33 36.27 45.75
N TYR A 166 -36.21 37.01 45.78
CA TYR A 166 -35.99 38.12 46.71
C TYR A 166 -36.16 39.51 46.08
N ASN A 167 -36.53 39.57 44.79
CA ASN A 167 -36.71 40.80 44.02
C ASN A 167 -35.53 41.79 44.17
N ILE A 168 -34.31 41.25 44.06
CA ILE A 168 -33.06 41.99 44.23
C ILE A 168 -32.77 42.77 42.94
N ARG A 169 -32.54 44.08 43.04
CA ARG A 169 -32.20 44.94 41.89
C ARG A 169 -30.72 44.82 41.50
N ILE A 170 -30.30 43.66 41.03
CA ILE A 170 -28.95 43.44 40.48
C ILE A 170 -29.08 42.70 39.14
N SER A 171 -28.15 42.99 38.22
CA SER A 171 -28.05 42.27 36.96
C SER A 171 -27.65 40.81 37.21
N SER A 172 -28.33 39.86 36.56
CA SER A 172 -27.97 38.44 36.57
C SER A 172 -26.68 38.13 35.80
N SER A 173 -26.08 39.15 35.15
CA SER A 173 -24.82 39.01 34.44
C SER A 173 -23.67 38.72 35.40
N ASN A 174 -22.90 37.68 35.08
CA ASN A 174 -21.75 37.28 35.86
C ASN A 174 -20.55 38.22 35.59
N PRO A 175 -19.97 38.87 36.62
CA PRO A 175 -18.82 39.77 36.45
C PRO A 175 -17.46 39.05 36.31
N TYR A 176 -17.41 37.74 36.58
CA TYR A 176 -16.17 36.95 36.62
C TYR A 176 -15.96 36.06 35.40
N SER A 177 -16.96 35.94 34.52
CA SER A 177 -16.92 35.10 33.33
C SER A 177 -17.25 35.91 32.09
N THR A 178 -16.47 35.71 31.02
CA THR A 178 -16.81 36.19 29.67
C THR A 178 -17.74 35.23 28.94
N VAL A 179 -17.82 33.98 29.39
CA VAL A 179 -18.60 32.93 28.72
C VAL A 179 -20.04 32.94 29.23
N THR A 180 -20.98 32.96 28.29
CA THR A 180 -22.43 32.98 28.58
C THR A 180 -23.05 31.58 28.56
N MET A 181 -24.23 31.41 29.18
CA MET A 181 -24.96 30.13 29.14
C MET A 181 -25.34 29.70 27.72
N ASP A 182 -25.73 30.65 26.87
CA ASP A 182 -26.14 30.36 25.50
C ASP A 182 -24.94 29.97 24.65
N GLU A 183 -23.77 30.58 24.87
CA GLU A 183 -22.52 30.12 24.25
C GLU A 183 -22.16 28.69 24.64
N LEU A 184 -22.25 28.33 25.94
CA LEU A 184 -22.03 26.94 26.39
C LEU A 184 -22.98 25.97 25.70
N ARG A 185 -24.28 26.32 25.64
CA ARG A 185 -25.29 25.47 24.98
C ARG A 185 -25.00 25.31 23.49
N ASN A 186 -24.71 26.41 22.79
CA ASN A 186 -24.43 26.39 21.37
C ASN A 186 -23.16 25.58 21.03
N LYS A 187 -22.08 25.72 21.83
CA LYS A 187 -20.86 24.92 21.66
C LYS A 187 -21.11 23.44 21.93
N TRP A 188 -21.88 23.13 22.98
CA TRP A 188 -22.23 21.76 23.30
C TRP A 188 -23.05 21.08 22.18
N GLU A 189 -24.04 21.77 21.62
CA GLU A 189 -24.81 21.26 20.49
C GLU A 189 -23.92 21.05 19.25
N LYS A 190 -22.94 21.94 19.00
CA LYS A 190 -21.95 21.74 17.93
C LYS A 190 -21.10 20.49 18.16
N VAL A 191 -20.57 20.28 19.37
CA VAL A 191 -19.83 19.05 19.71
C VAL A 191 -20.70 17.81 19.45
N LYS A 192 -21.95 17.81 19.91
CA LYS A 192 -22.89 16.70 19.67
C LYS A 192 -23.19 16.45 18.19
N GLN A 193 -23.23 17.50 17.37
CA GLN A 193 -23.43 17.37 15.92
C GLN A 193 -22.18 16.85 15.21
N LEU A 194 -20.98 17.20 15.69
CA LEU A 194 -19.72 16.78 15.09
C LEU A 194 -19.37 15.32 15.38
N VAL A 195 -19.78 14.77 16.53
CA VAL A 195 -19.54 13.35 16.90
C VAL A 195 -20.03 12.36 15.82
N PRO A 196 -21.31 12.35 15.39
CA PRO A 196 -21.77 11.40 14.37
C PRO A 196 -21.14 11.65 12.99
N VAL A 197 -20.77 12.89 12.66
CA VAL A 197 -20.05 13.22 11.43
C VAL A 197 -18.64 12.60 11.45
N ARG A 198 -17.97 12.67 12.61
CA ARG A 198 -16.66 12.05 12.82
C ARG A 198 -16.74 10.53 12.76
N ASP A 199 -17.74 9.93 13.40
CA ASP A 199 -18.03 8.49 13.32
C ASP A 199 -18.15 8.02 11.87
N GLN A 200 -18.96 8.74 11.07
CA GLN A 200 -19.15 8.42 9.66
C GLN A 200 -17.82 8.52 8.88
N SER A 201 -17.08 9.61 9.05
CA SER A 201 -15.80 9.83 8.36
C SER A 201 -14.77 8.73 8.68
N LEU A 202 -14.65 8.34 9.95
CA LEU A 202 -13.76 7.25 10.37
C LEU A 202 -14.21 5.90 9.80
N GLN A 203 -15.51 5.64 9.72
CA GLN A 203 -16.04 4.40 9.17
C GLN A 203 -15.86 4.30 7.64
N GLU A 204 -16.03 5.42 6.93
CA GLU A 204 -15.75 5.50 5.49
C GLU A 204 -14.27 5.25 5.20
N GLU A 205 -13.37 5.81 6.01
CA GLU A 205 -11.93 5.51 5.94
C GLU A 205 -11.64 4.03 6.21
N LEU A 206 -12.20 3.46 7.28
CA LEU A 206 -12.01 2.04 7.61
C LEU A 206 -12.47 1.14 6.46
N ALA A 207 -13.62 1.44 5.85
CA ALA A 207 -14.11 0.72 4.69
C ALA A 207 -13.14 0.82 3.50
N ARG A 208 -12.58 2.01 3.25
CA ARG A 208 -11.57 2.23 2.20
C ARG A 208 -10.30 1.42 2.46
N GLN A 209 -9.77 1.42 3.69
CA GLN A 209 -8.59 0.65 4.07
C GLN A 209 -8.83 -0.86 3.94
N HIS A 210 -10.03 -1.35 4.28
CA HIS A 210 -10.42 -2.73 4.03
C HIS A 210 -10.54 -3.07 2.54
N ALA A 211 -11.06 -2.16 1.71
CA ALA A 211 -11.10 -2.34 0.27
C ALA A 211 -9.67 -2.42 -0.32
N ASN A 212 -8.78 -1.53 0.11
CA ASN A 212 -7.36 -1.55 -0.28
C ASN A 212 -6.66 -2.86 0.09
N GLU A 213 -6.86 -3.35 1.32
CA GLU A 213 -6.30 -4.63 1.76
C GLU A 213 -6.87 -5.83 0.96
N ARG A 214 -8.15 -5.79 0.56
CA ARG A 214 -8.74 -6.81 -0.32
C ARG A 214 -8.07 -6.81 -1.68
N LEU A 215 -7.87 -5.64 -2.28
CA LEU A 215 -7.16 -5.50 -3.55
C LEU A 215 -5.73 -6.04 -3.45
N ARG A 216 -4.97 -5.65 -2.41
CA ARG A 216 -3.62 -6.17 -2.15
C ARG A 216 -3.60 -7.71 -2.10
N ARG A 217 -4.54 -8.32 -1.36
CA ARG A 217 -4.64 -9.79 -1.25
C ARG A 217 -5.06 -10.46 -2.55
N GLN A 218 -5.99 -9.88 -3.30
CA GLN A 218 -6.46 -10.43 -4.58
C GLN A 218 -5.34 -10.47 -5.61
N PHE A 219 -4.63 -9.35 -5.77
CA PHE A 219 -3.45 -9.27 -6.63
C PHE A 219 -2.39 -10.28 -6.18
N ALA A 220 -2.06 -10.33 -4.89
CA ALA A 220 -1.04 -11.22 -4.36
C ALA A 220 -1.39 -12.69 -4.57
N ALA A 221 -2.64 -13.09 -4.33
CA ALA A 221 -3.09 -14.46 -4.54
C ALA A 221 -2.93 -14.91 -5.99
N GLN A 222 -3.25 -14.03 -6.95
CA GLN A 222 -3.08 -14.31 -8.38
C GLN A 222 -1.60 -14.31 -8.79
N ALA A 223 -0.84 -13.29 -8.38
CA ALA A 223 0.58 -13.20 -8.68
C ALA A 223 1.39 -14.38 -8.12
N ASN A 224 1.08 -14.83 -6.89
CA ASN A 224 1.73 -15.98 -6.26
C ASN A 224 1.37 -17.32 -6.94
N ALA A 225 0.30 -17.37 -7.74
CA ALA A 225 -0.02 -18.53 -8.58
C ALA A 225 0.66 -18.43 -9.96
N ILE A 226 0.63 -17.23 -10.56
CA ILE A 226 1.15 -16.97 -11.91
C ILE A 226 2.68 -17.03 -11.96
N GLY A 227 3.37 -16.43 -10.99
CA GLY A 227 4.83 -16.37 -10.96
C GLY A 227 5.49 -17.75 -11.04
N PRO A 228 5.16 -18.69 -10.13
CA PRO A 228 5.67 -20.07 -10.20
C PRO A 228 5.21 -20.82 -11.46
N TRP A 229 4.02 -20.53 -11.98
CA TRP A 229 3.53 -21.15 -13.22
C TRP A 229 4.40 -20.76 -14.42
N ILE A 230 4.76 -19.48 -14.54
CA ILE A 230 5.69 -18.99 -15.58
C ILE A 230 7.05 -19.69 -15.45
N GLN A 231 7.60 -19.73 -14.23
CA GLN A 231 8.89 -20.37 -13.97
C GLN A 231 8.88 -21.86 -14.36
N ASN A 232 7.85 -22.60 -13.95
CA ASN A 232 7.70 -24.01 -14.28
C ASN A 232 7.59 -24.23 -15.79
N LYS A 233 6.84 -23.39 -16.51
CA LYS A 233 6.74 -23.48 -17.98
C LYS A 233 8.04 -23.13 -18.69
N MET A 234 8.78 -22.13 -18.22
CA MET A 234 10.12 -21.84 -18.71
C MET A 234 11.05 -23.04 -18.55
N GLU A 235 11.03 -23.71 -17.40
CA GLU A 235 11.83 -24.91 -17.14
C GLU A 235 11.40 -26.13 -17.97
N GLU A 236 10.09 -26.33 -18.18
CA GLU A 236 9.58 -27.38 -19.07
C GLU A 236 10.06 -27.18 -20.53
N ILE A 237 9.98 -25.96 -21.05
CA ILE A 237 10.45 -25.62 -22.39
C ILE A 237 11.96 -25.87 -22.49
N ALA A 238 12.74 -25.39 -21.51
CA ALA A 238 14.18 -25.60 -21.46
C ALA A 238 14.54 -27.10 -21.42
N ARG A 239 13.80 -27.93 -20.66
CA ARG A 239 13.99 -29.38 -20.63
C ARG A 239 13.64 -30.05 -21.96
N SER A 240 12.58 -29.61 -22.64
CA SER A 240 12.17 -30.17 -23.93
C SER A 240 13.23 -29.98 -25.02
N SER A 241 14.02 -28.90 -24.95
CA SER A 241 15.15 -28.69 -25.86
C SER A 241 16.35 -29.60 -25.58
N ILE A 242 16.47 -30.14 -24.36
CA ILE A 242 17.62 -30.95 -23.91
C ILE A 242 17.38 -32.46 -24.06
N GLN A 243 16.13 -32.91 -24.13
CA GLN A 243 15.84 -34.34 -24.31
C GLN A 243 16.21 -34.80 -25.72
N ILE A 244 17.40 -35.40 -25.84
CA ILE A 244 18.04 -35.87 -27.08
C ILE A 244 17.30 -37.07 -27.73
N THR A 245 16.37 -37.70 -27.02
CA THR A 245 15.70 -38.92 -27.46
C THR A 245 14.26 -38.64 -27.88
N GLY A 246 14.00 -38.51 -29.18
CA GLY A 246 12.66 -38.36 -29.74
C GLY A 246 12.71 -37.92 -31.20
N ALA A 247 11.58 -38.05 -31.91
CA ALA A 247 11.44 -37.45 -33.23
C ALA A 247 11.30 -35.92 -33.09
N LEU A 248 11.78 -35.16 -34.08
CA LEU A 248 11.60 -33.71 -34.09
C LEU A 248 10.10 -33.34 -34.14
N GLU A 249 9.28 -34.20 -34.73
CA GLU A 249 7.83 -34.12 -34.79
C GLU A 249 7.18 -34.21 -33.41
N ASP A 250 7.67 -35.09 -32.54
CA ASP A 250 7.16 -35.23 -31.17
C ASP A 250 7.49 -33.99 -30.34
N GLN A 251 8.73 -33.49 -30.48
CA GLN A 251 9.16 -32.25 -29.84
C GLN A 251 8.31 -31.06 -30.32
N MET A 252 8.06 -30.96 -31.62
CA MET A 252 7.20 -29.92 -32.20
C MET A 252 5.77 -29.99 -31.65
N ASN A 253 5.17 -31.19 -31.64
CA ASN A 253 3.83 -31.38 -31.10
C ASN A 253 3.72 -30.98 -29.63
N GLN A 254 4.72 -31.32 -28.82
CA GLN A 254 4.80 -30.93 -27.42
C GLN A 254 4.92 -29.41 -27.24
N LEU A 255 5.77 -28.75 -28.04
CA LEU A 255 5.93 -27.29 -28.01
C LEU A 255 4.64 -26.56 -28.43
N LYS A 256 3.95 -27.03 -29.48
CA LYS A 256 2.64 -26.48 -29.90
C LYS A 256 1.58 -26.69 -28.82
N GLN A 257 1.62 -27.79 -28.07
CA GLN A 257 0.75 -28.00 -26.91
C GLN A 257 1.06 -27.00 -25.79
N TYR A 258 2.35 -26.74 -25.50
CA TYR A 258 2.74 -25.71 -24.54
C TYR A 258 2.30 -24.32 -24.98
N GLU A 259 2.47 -23.97 -26.25
CA GLU A 259 1.98 -22.70 -26.82
C GLU A 259 0.46 -22.56 -26.62
N HIS A 260 -0.32 -23.60 -26.92
CA HIS A 260 -1.77 -23.58 -26.69
C HIS A 260 -2.13 -23.39 -25.21
N ASN A 261 -1.42 -24.07 -24.31
CA ASN A 261 -1.60 -23.91 -22.86
C ASN A 261 -1.27 -22.49 -22.39
N ILE A 262 -0.22 -21.87 -22.95
CA ILE A 262 0.16 -20.48 -22.66
C ILE A 262 -0.93 -19.53 -23.14
N ILE A 263 -1.42 -19.68 -24.38
CA ILE A 263 -2.51 -18.84 -24.91
C ILE A 263 -3.76 -18.93 -24.03
N ASN A 264 -4.14 -20.14 -23.60
CA ASN A 264 -5.29 -20.33 -22.72
C ASN A 264 -5.11 -19.68 -21.34
N TYR A 265 -3.87 -19.60 -20.85
CA TYR A 265 -3.55 -18.99 -19.56
C TYR A 265 -3.53 -17.46 -19.61
N LYS A 266 -3.50 -16.85 -20.80
CA LYS A 266 -3.48 -15.38 -20.99
C LYS A 266 -4.58 -14.65 -20.22
N ASN A 267 -5.79 -15.22 -20.15
CA ASN A 267 -6.92 -14.62 -19.43
C ASN A 267 -6.60 -14.36 -17.93
N ASN A 268 -5.75 -15.19 -17.32
CA ASN A 268 -5.32 -15.00 -15.93
C ASN A 268 -4.36 -13.82 -15.78
N ILE A 269 -3.51 -13.57 -16.79
CA ILE A 269 -2.61 -12.41 -16.83
C ILE A 269 -3.43 -11.13 -17.01
N ASP A 270 -4.40 -11.14 -17.93
CA ASP A 270 -5.26 -9.99 -18.19
C ASP A 270 -6.12 -9.64 -16.95
N LYS A 271 -6.54 -10.65 -16.17
CA LYS A 271 -7.21 -10.44 -14.89
C LYS A 271 -6.30 -9.80 -13.84
N LEU A 272 -5.05 -10.27 -13.73
CA LEU A 272 -4.07 -9.70 -12.81
C LEU A 272 -3.75 -8.24 -13.17
N GLU A 273 -3.68 -7.92 -14.46
CA GLU A 273 -3.49 -6.56 -14.97
C GLU A 273 -4.67 -5.65 -14.56
N GLY A 274 -5.91 -6.15 -14.64
CA GLY A 274 -7.09 -5.44 -14.14
C GLY A 274 -7.03 -5.17 -12.63
N ASP A 275 -6.63 -6.17 -11.82
CA ASP A 275 -6.46 -5.99 -10.38
C ASP A 275 -5.35 -4.98 -10.06
N HIS A 276 -4.27 -4.96 -10.85
CA HIS A 276 -3.19 -3.99 -10.70
C HIS A 276 -3.66 -2.56 -11.00
N GLN A 277 -4.48 -2.38 -12.04
CA GLN A 277 -5.07 -1.09 -12.37
C GLN A 277 -5.94 -0.56 -11.21
N LEU A 278 -6.79 -1.42 -10.62
CA LEU A 278 -7.61 -1.03 -9.45
C LEU A 278 -6.76 -0.61 -8.25
N ILE A 279 -5.63 -1.27 -8.02
CA ILE A 279 -4.67 -0.92 -6.96
C ILE A 279 -4.05 0.47 -7.20
N GLN A 280 -3.66 0.77 -8.44
CA GLN A 280 -3.09 2.06 -8.82
C GLN A 280 -4.11 3.21 -8.71
N GLU A 281 -5.35 2.97 -9.18
CA GLU A 281 -6.45 3.93 -9.05
C GLU A 281 -6.80 4.20 -7.57
N ALA A 282 -6.63 3.21 -6.70
CA ALA A 282 -6.76 3.35 -5.25
C ALA A 282 -5.53 3.97 -4.54
N LEU A 283 -4.49 4.37 -5.31
CA LEU A 283 -3.23 4.95 -4.81
C LEU A 283 -2.48 4.05 -3.82
N VAL A 284 -2.57 2.74 -4.01
CA VAL A 284 -1.87 1.74 -3.21
C VAL A 284 -0.63 1.28 -3.97
N PHE A 285 0.57 1.47 -3.39
CA PHE A 285 1.84 1.14 -4.06
C PHE A 285 2.64 0.05 -3.36
N ASP A 286 2.21 -0.37 -2.18
CA ASP A 286 2.82 -1.44 -1.40
C ASP A 286 1.93 -2.68 -1.40
N ASN A 287 2.55 -3.86 -1.44
CA ASN A 287 1.85 -5.11 -1.24
C ASN A 287 2.71 -6.09 -0.43
N LYS A 288 2.41 -6.19 0.87
CA LYS A 288 3.10 -7.09 1.81
C LYS A 288 2.79 -8.58 1.60
N HIS A 289 1.83 -8.92 0.74
CA HIS A 289 1.34 -10.30 0.58
C HIS A 289 2.02 -11.07 -0.57
N THR A 290 2.89 -10.41 -1.34
CA THR A 290 3.63 -11.04 -2.44
C THR A 290 4.97 -10.35 -2.66
N ASN A 291 5.96 -11.11 -3.11
CA ASN A 291 7.23 -10.58 -3.58
C ASN A 291 7.21 -10.29 -5.09
N TYR A 292 6.15 -10.69 -5.79
CA TYR A 292 5.98 -10.39 -7.20
C TYR A 292 5.34 -9.02 -7.38
N THR A 293 6.02 -8.16 -8.12
CA THR A 293 5.40 -6.93 -8.66
C THR A 293 4.81 -7.23 -10.03
N MET A 294 3.89 -6.37 -10.50
CA MET A 294 3.32 -6.53 -11.83
C MET A 294 4.40 -6.55 -12.92
N GLU A 295 5.46 -5.76 -12.74
CA GLU A 295 6.60 -5.72 -13.67
C GLU A 295 7.31 -7.07 -13.79
N HIS A 296 7.55 -7.78 -12.68
CA HIS A 296 8.13 -9.12 -12.71
C HIS A 296 7.26 -10.09 -13.51
N ILE A 297 5.94 -9.99 -13.38
CA ILE A 297 5.00 -10.86 -14.09
C ILE A 297 4.96 -10.52 -15.59
N ARG A 298 4.92 -9.23 -15.97
CA ARG A 298 4.95 -8.81 -17.38
C ARG A 298 6.22 -9.29 -18.07
N VAL A 299 7.38 -8.99 -17.50
CA VAL A 299 8.68 -9.41 -18.06
C VAL A 299 8.77 -10.92 -18.13
N GLY A 300 8.37 -11.64 -17.08
CA GLY A 300 8.37 -13.11 -17.06
C GLY A 300 7.45 -13.71 -18.14
N TRP A 301 6.27 -13.12 -18.34
CA TRP A 301 5.31 -13.57 -19.33
C TRP A 301 5.76 -13.29 -20.78
N GLU A 302 6.28 -12.09 -21.05
CA GLU A 302 6.83 -11.72 -22.36
C GLU A 302 8.06 -12.56 -22.71
N LEU A 303 8.93 -12.82 -21.72
CA LEU A 303 10.07 -13.71 -21.87
C LEU A 303 9.62 -15.16 -22.18
N LEU A 304 8.55 -15.64 -21.54
CA LEU A 304 7.99 -16.95 -21.83
C LEU A 304 7.47 -17.04 -23.27
N LEU A 305 6.71 -16.04 -23.74
CA LEU A 305 6.19 -15.99 -25.10
C LEU A 305 7.32 -15.96 -26.16
N THR A 306 8.33 -15.15 -25.93
CA THR A 306 9.48 -15.08 -26.85
C THR A 306 10.31 -16.36 -26.82
N THR A 307 10.45 -16.99 -25.65
CA THR A 307 11.19 -18.25 -25.51
C THR A 307 10.49 -19.39 -26.25
N ILE A 308 9.18 -19.56 -26.09
CA ILE A 308 8.44 -20.63 -26.80
C ILE A 308 8.43 -20.39 -28.31
N ALA A 309 8.26 -19.15 -28.76
CA ALA A 309 8.29 -18.83 -30.19
C ALA A 309 9.67 -19.12 -30.81
N ARG A 310 10.75 -18.75 -30.11
CA ARG A 310 12.11 -19.04 -30.55
C ARG A 310 12.38 -20.55 -30.62
N THR A 311 12.03 -21.32 -29.57
CA THR A 311 12.27 -22.78 -29.58
C THR A 311 11.44 -23.51 -30.62
N ILE A 312 10.20 -23.08 -30.86
CA ILE A 312 9.39 -23.58 -31.99
C ILE A 312 10.09 -23.33 -33.31
N ASN A 313 10.51 -22.08 -33.57
CA ASN A 313 11.17 -21.73 -34.83
C ASN A 313 12.51 -22.48 -35.02
N GLU A 314 13.27 -22.71 -33.95
CA GLU A 314 14.50 -23.51 -33.96
C GLU A 314 14.20 -24.96 -34.39
N VAL A 315 13.17 -25.60 -33.83
CA VAL A 315 12.80 -26.97 -34.20
C VAL A 315 12.20 -27.02 -35.61
N GLU A 316 11.38 -26.04 -36.01
CA GLU A 316 10.86 -25.92 -37.39
C GLU A 316 12.02 -25.83 -38.41
N THR A 317 13.03 -25.01 -38.12
CA THR A 317 14.23 -24.87 -38.96
C THR A 317 15.01 -26.19 -39.04
N GLN A 318 15.15 -26.92 -37.92
CA GLN A 318 15.84 -28.22 -37.91
C GLN A 318 15.12 -29.27 -38.75
N ILE A 319 13.78 -29.33 -38.69
CA ILE A 319 12.97 -30.23 -39.53
C ILE A 319 13.18 -29.90 -41.01
N LEU A 320 13.10 -28.62 -41.37
CA LEU A 320 13.31 -28.18 -42.75
C LEU A 320 14.72 -28.53 -43.26
N THR A 321 15.76 -28.32 -42.45
CA THR A 321 17.14 -28.68 -42.82
C THR A 321 17.32 -30.18 -42.99
N ARG A 322 16.73 -30.99 -42.09
CA ARG A 322 16.74 -32.47 -42.22
C ARG A 322 16.12 -32.89 -43.55
N ASP A 323 14.93 -32.38 -43.84
CA ASP A 323 14.15 -32.77 -45.02
C ASP A 323 14.77 -32.27 -46.33
N ALA A 324 15.32 -31.04 -46.35
CA ALA A 324 15.97 -30.47 -47.52
C ALA A 324 17.26 -31.20 -47.91
N LYS A 325 17.95 -31.79 -46.93
CA LYS A 325 19.23 -32.48 -47.12
C LYS A 325 19.12 -34.00 -47.15
N GLY A 326 17.92 -34.53 -46.98
CA GLY A 326 17.69 -35.98 -46.97
C GLY A 326 18.37 -36.72 -45.81
N ILE A 327 18.59 -36.04 -44.67
CA ILE A 327 19.23 -36.64 -43.50
C ILE A 327 18.23 -37.57 -42.80
N THR A 328 18.63 -38.78 -42.42
CA THR A 328 17.74 -39.67 -41.66
C THR A 328 17.51 -39.16 -40.24
N GLN A 329 16.41 -39.57 -39.60
CA GLN A 329 16.15 -39.19 -38.20
C GLN A 329 17.27 -39.64 -37.25
N GLU A 330 17.88 -40.80 -37.52
CA GLU A 330 18.99 -41.34 -36.74
C GLU A 330 20.25 -40.48 -36.89
N GLN A 331 20.61 -40.09 -38.12
CA GLN A 331 21.75 -39.20 -38.38
C GLN A 331 21.54 -37.82 -37.76
N MET A 332 20.33 -37.27 -37.88
CA MET A 332 19.99 -35.98 -37.25
C MET A 332 20.10 -36.06 -35.73
N ASN A 333 19.62 -37.15 -35.12
CA ASN A 333 19.73 -37.37 -33.69
C ASN A 333 21.19 -37.54 -33.24
N GLU A 334 22.02 -38.22 -34.02
CA GLU A 334 23.46 -38.36 -33.77
C GLU A 334 24.17 -37.00 -33.84
N PHE A 335 23.90 -36.20 -34.87
CA PHE A 335 24.45 -34.85 -34.99
C PHE A 335 24.03 -33.96 -33.83
N ARG A 336 22.76 -34.03 -33.39
CA ARG A 336 22.28 -33.30 -32.20
C ARG A 336 22.95 -33.78 -30.92
N ALA A 337 23.09 -35.08 -30.74
CA ALA A 337 23.71 -35.67 -29.56
C ALA A 337 25.18 -35.23 -29.44
N SER A 338 25.92 -35.30 -30.54
CA SER A 338 27.32 -34.86 -30.60
C SER A 338 27.41 -33.36 -30.35
N PHE A 339 26.65 -32.53 -31.07
CA PHE A 339 26.69 -31.07 -30.89
C PHE A 339 26.35 -30.65 -29.45
N ASN A 340 25.27 -31.20 -28.87
CA ASN A 340 24.87 -30.87 -27.50
C ASN A 340 25.84 -31.39 -26.43
N HIS A 341 26.61 -32.45 -26.72
CA HIS A 341 27.64 -32.93 -25.81
C HIS A 341 28.79 -31.93 -25.68
N PHE A 342 29.14 -31.26 -26.78
CA PHE A 342 30.24 -30.30 -26.84
C PHE A 342 29.80 -28.84 -26.64
N ASP A 343 28.52 -28.49 -26.84
CA ASP A 343 27.93 -27.20 -26.41
C ASP A 343 27.77 -27.15 -24.88
N ARG A 344 28.89 -26.90 -24.19
CA ARG A 344 28.95 -26.80 -22.72
C ARG A 344 28.10 -25.66 -22.18
N ARG A 345 27.86 -24.62 -22.97
CA ARG A 345 27.14 -23.40 -22.56
C ARG A 345 25.65 -23.48 -22.85
N LYS A 346 25.20 -24.48 -23.61
CA LYS A 346 23.80 -24.70 -24.03
C LYS A 346 23.18 -23.45 -24.67
N ASN A 347 23.98 -22.70 -25.39
CA ASN A 347 23.56 -21.48 -26.07
C ASN A 347 23.36 -21.70 -27.57
N GLY A 348 23.48 -22.94 -28.06
CA GLY A 348 23.34 -23.29 -29.47
C GLY A 348 24.56 -22.92 -30.32
N LEU A 349 25.69 -22.59 -29.67
CA LEU A 349 26.93 -22.15 -30.30
C LEU A 349 28.08 -22.98 -29.75
N MET A 350 28.98 -23.39 -30.64
CA MET A 350 30.16 -24.16 -30.25
C MET A 350 31.43 -23.37 -30.56
N ASP A 351 32.28 -23.21 -29.55
CA ASP A 351 33.59 -22.58 -29.65
C ASP A 351 34.47 -23.39 -30.62
N HIS A 352 35.47 -22.77 -31.28
CA HIS A 352 36.33 -23.49 -32.23
C HIS A 352 37.04 -24.71 -31.61
N GLU A 353 37.45 -24.61 -30.35
CA GLU A 353 38.06 -25.73 -29.61
C GLU A 353 37.08 -26.89 -29.38
N ASP A 354 35.84 -26.56 -28.99
CA ASP A 354 34.79 -27.55 -28.76
C ASP A 354 34.36 -28.20 -30.10
N PHE A 355 34.34 -27.44 -31.20
CA PHE A 355 34.06 -27.97 -32.54
C PHE A 355 35.16 -28.95 -32.98
N ARG A 356 36.43 -28.62 -32.74
CA ARG A 356 37.55 -29.54 -33.01
C ARG A 356 37.41 -30.83 -32.21
N ALA A 357 37.09 -30.72 -30.92
CA ALA A 357 36.88 -31.88 -30.05
C ALA A 357 35.68 -32.74 -30.52
N CYS A 358 34.60 -32.09 -30.98
CA CYS A 358 33.43 -32.76 -31.55
C CYS A 358 33.80 -33.58 -32.79
N LEU A 359 34.54 -33.00 -33.74
CA LEU A 359 34.97 -33.69 -34.96
C LEU A 359 35.87 -34.90 -34.65
N ILE A 360 36.82 -34.74 -33.71
CA ILE A 360 37.68 -35.84 -33.26
C ILE A 360 36.84 -36.96 -32.61
N SER A 361 35.85 -36.60 -31.78
CA SER A 361 34.96 -37.58 -31.15
C SER A 361 34.06 -38.33 -32.14
N MET A 362 33.80 -37.74 -33.31
CA MET A 362 33.07 -38.38 -34.41
C MET A 362 33.98 -39.19 -35.34
N GLY A 363 35.30 -39.22 -35.08
CA GLY A 363 36.27 -40.03 -35.81
C GLY A 363 37.07 -39.29 -36.88
N TYR A 364 36.94 -37.97 -37.00
CA TYR A 364 37.75 -37.17 -37.93
C TYR A 364 39.10 -36.80 -37.28
N ASP A 365 40.21 -37.33 -37.82
CA ASP A 365 41.56 -36.91 -37.41
C ASP A 365 42.04 -35.77 -38.32
N LEU A 366 41.92 -34.54 -37.82
CA LEU A 366 42.16 -33.32 -38.60
C LEU A 366 43.44 -32.63 -38.12
N GLY A 367 44.41 -32.55 -39.02
CA GLY A 367 45.61 -31.72 -38.83
C GLY A 367 45.26 -30.23 -38.77
N GLU A 368 46.20 -29.40 -38.28
CA GLU A 368 45.97 -27.95 -38.07
C GLU A 368 45.55 -27.21 -39.35
N ALA A 369 46.18 -27.55 -40.49
CA ALA A 369 45.87 -26.95 -41.77
C ALA A 369 44.47 -27.33 -42.27
N GLU A 370 44.06 -28.57 -42.03
CA GLU A 370 42.75 -29.08 -42.45
C GLU A 370 41.64 -28.49 -41.60
N PHE A 371 41.86 -28.40 -40.28
CA PHE A 371 40.93 -27.72 -39.38
C PHE A 371 40.77 -26.24 -39.74
N ALA A 372 41.86 -25.54 -40.06
CA ALA A 372 41.79 -24.14 -40.51
C ALA A 372 40.97 -24.00 -41.80
N ARG A 373 41.11 -24.93 -42.75
CA ARG A 373 40.30 -24.97 -43.99
C ARG A 373 38.83 -25.15 -43.68
N ILE A 374 38.48 -26.12 -42.83
CA ILE A 374 37.10 -26.39 -42.40
C ILE A 374 36.52 -25.15 -41.72
N MET A 375 37.31 -24.45 -40.89
CA MET A 375 36.86 -23.24 -40.22
C MET A 375 36.46 -22.12 -41.20
N THR A 376 37.16 -21.99 -42.34
CA THR A 376 36.75 -21.01 -43.38
C THR A 376 35.39 -21.34 -44.01
N LEU A 377 34.96 -22.60 -43.96
CA LEU A 377 33.69 -23.05 -44.49
C LEU A 377 32.54 -22.87 -43.48
N VAL A 378 32.78 -23.20 -42.20
CA VAL A 378 31.73 -23.19 -41.17
C VAL A 378 31.57 -21.85 -40.45
N ASP A 379 32.62 -21.04 -40.42
CA ASP A 379 32.65 -19.69 -39.82
C ASP A 379 33.31 -18.68 -40.77
N PRO A 380 32.72 -18.42 -41.96
CA PRO A 380 33.29 -17.50 -42.94
C PRO A 380 33.35 -16.04 -42.43
N ASN A 381 32.52 -15.70 -41.44
CA ASN A 381 32.46 -14.37 -40.84
C ASN A 381 33.47 -14.19 -39.69
N GLY A 382 34.18 -15.26 -39.28
CA GLY A 382 35.14 -15.22 -38.19
C GLY A 382 34.52 -14.82 -36.84
N GLN A 383 33.30 -15.25 -36.57
CA GLN A 383 32.59 -14.95 -35.32
C GLN A 383 33.19 -15.69 -34.12
N GLY A 384 34.07 -16.67 -34.34
CA GLY A 384 34.70 -17.45 -33.26
C GLY A 384 33.79 -18.55 -32.72
N THR A 385 32.63 -18.76 -33.34
CA THR A 385 31.63 -19.75 -32.92
C THR A 385 30.99 -20.41 -34.12
N VAL A 386 30.70 -21.71 -34.00
CA VAL A 386 30.05 -22.53 -35.03
C VAL A 386 28.60 -22.77 -34.61
N THR A 387 27.67 -22.39 -35.49
CA THR A 387 26.24 -22.64 -35.27
C THR A 387 25.90 -24.09 -35.59
N PHE A 388 24.80 -24.60 -35.01
CA PHE A 388 24.30 -25.95 -35.33
C PHE A 388 24.02 -26.11 -36.83
N GLN A 389 23.53 -25.06 -37.50
CA GLN A 389 23.27 -25.10 -38.95
C GLN A 389 24.56 -25.26 -39.74
N SER A 390 25.60 -24.47 -39.45
CA SER A 390 26.92 -24.59 -40.10
C SER A 390 27.54 -25.97 -39.87
N PHE A 391 27.35 -26.53 -38.67
CA PHE A 391 27.80 -27.89 -38.34
C PHE A 391 27.09 -28.93 -39.21
N ILE A 392 25.76 -28.87 -39.33
CA ILE A 392 25.00 -29.79 -40.19
C ILE A 392 25.38 -29.62 -41.66
N ASP A 393 25.55 -28.37 -42.14
CA ASP A 393 26.06 -28.05 -43.49
C ASP A 393 27.37 -28.78 -43.78
N PHE A 394 28.34 -28.69 -42.87
CA PHE A 394 29.59 -29.42 -42.97
C PHE A 394 29.40 -30.95 -42.96
N MET A 395 28.75 -31.49 -41.93
CA MET A 395 28.60 -32.94 -41.76
C MET A 395 27.85 -33.61 -42.92
N THR A 396 26.86 -32.92 -43.50
CA THR A 396 26.14 -33.45 -44.68
C THR A 396 26.94 -33.37 -45.97
N ARG A 397 27.83 -32.38 -46.09
CA ARG A 397 28.69 -32.24 -47.26
C ARG A 397 29.78 -33.31 -47.26
N GLU A 398 30.44 -33.49 -46.12
CA GLU A 398 31.50 -34.50 -45.98
C GLU A 398 30.96 -35.93 -46.12
N THR A 399 29.76 -36.22 -45.61
CA THR A 399 29.15 -37.55 -45.79
C THR A 399 28.65 -37.78 -47.22
N ALA A 400 28.30 -36.73 -47.97
CA ALA A 400 27.98 -36.82 -49.39
C ALA A 400 29.23 -37.03 -50.28
N ASP A 401 30.39 -36.51 -49.86
CA ASP A 401 31.67 -36.62 -50.59
C ASP A 401 32.43 -37.95 -50.30
N THR A 402 31.88 -38.84 -49.46
CA THR A 402 32.49 -40.15 -49.16
C THR A 402 32.37 -41.20 -50.28
N ASP A 403 31.64 -40.94 -51.36
CA ASP A 403 31.64 -41.76 -52.58
C ASP A 403 32.98 -41.56 -53.32
N THR A 404 34.06 -42.10 -52.77
CA THR A 404 35.39 -41.96 -53.37
C THR A 404 35.47 -42.70 -54.71
N ALA A 405 36.35 -42.21 -55.60
CA ALA A 405 36.65 -42.89 -56.87
C ALA A 405 36.90 -44.40 -56.67
N GLU A 406 37.57 -44.77 -55.58
CA GLU A 406 37.91 -46.15 -55.24
C GLU A 406 36.68 -47.03 -54.95
N GLN A 407 35.66 -46.50 -54.27
CA GLN A 407 34.41 -47.24 -54.00
C GLN A 407 33.59 -47.45 -55.28
N VAL A 408 33.55 -46.44 -56.14
CA VAL A 408 32.89 -46.53 -57.46
C VAL A 408 33.65 -47.51 -58.37
N ILE A 409 34.98 -47.48 -58.35
CA ILE A 409 35.84 -48.45 -59.05
C ILE A 409 35.60 -49.87 -58.53
N ALA A 410 35.47 -50.06 -57.22
CA ALA A 410 35.18 -51.36 -56.62
C ALA A 410 33.80 -51.88 -57.06
N SER A 411 32.80 -51.00 -57.12
CA SER A 411 31.45 -51.34 -57.61
C SER A 411 31.47 -51.76 -59.08
N PHE A 412 32.17 -51.00 -59.94
CA PHE A 412 32.35 -51.38 -61.35
C PHE A 412 33.19 -52.66 -61.53
N ARG A 413 34.16 -52.93 -60.66
CA ARG A 413 34.93 -54.18 -60.67
C ARG A 413 34.02 -55.39 -60.41
N ILE A 414 33.07 -55.27 -59.48
CA ILE A 414 32.09 -56.33 -59.20
C ILE A 414 31.18 -56.55 -60.42
N LEU A 415 30.65 -55.47 -61.00
CA LEU A 415 29.85 -55.51 -62.23
C LEU A 415 30.60 -56.16 -63.41
N ALA A 416 31.91 -55.90 -63.50
CA ALA A 416 32.81 -56.46 -64.50
C ALA A 416 33.30 -57.88 -64.16
N SER A 417 32.80 -58.53 -63.10
CA SER A 417 33.25 -59.87 -62.67
C SER A 417 34.79 -59.94 -62.50
N ASP A 418 35.35 -58.98 -61.78
CA ASP A 418 36.79 -58.82 -61.49
C ASP A 418 37.70 -58.57 -62.70
N LYS A 419 37.14 -58.31 -63.88
CA LYS A 419 37.92 -57.87 -65.05
C LYS A 419 38.33 -56.41 -64.90
N PRO A 420 39.53 -56.02 -65.39
CA PRO A 420 39.99 -54.62 -65.34
C PRO A 420 39.28 -53.70 -66.36
N TYR A 421 38.29 -54.22 -67.08
CA TYR A 421 37.46 -53.50 -68.06
C TYR A 421 36.02 -53.98 -67.96
N ILE A 422 35.08 -53.17 -68.44
CA ILE A 422 33.65 -53.52 -68.53
C ILE A 422 33.15 -53.39 -69.97
N LEU A 423 32.21 -54.25 -70.39
CA LEU A 423 31.60 -54.17 -71.73
C LEU A 423 30.30 -53.37 -71.70
N ALA A 424 29.97 -52.74 -72.84
CA ALA A 424 28.70 -52.02 -73.01
C ALA A 424 27.47 -52.89 -72.69
N GLU A 425 27.54 -54.18 -72.99
CA GLU A 425 26.44 -55.12 -72.77
C GLU A 425 26.28 -55.49 -71.30
N GLU A 426 27.39 -55.47 -70.55
CA GLU A 426 27.37 -55.67 -69.09
C GLU A 426 26.75 -54.45 -68.40
N LEU A 427 27.12 -53.24 -68.82
CA LEU A 427 26.51 -52.01 -68.34
C LEU A 427 24.99 -51.96 -68.63
N ARG A 428 24.56 -52.34 -69.84
CA ARG A 428 23.13 -52.37 -70.22
C ARG A 428 22.33 -53.43 -69.48
N ARG A 429 22.97 -54.51 -69.04
CA ARG A 429 22.29 -55.61 -68.31
C ARG A 429 22.11 -55.28 -66.84
N GLU A 430 23.11 -54.65 -66.23
CA GLU A 430 23.15 -54.45 -64.78
C GLU A 430 22.68 -53.04 -64.34
N LEU A 431 22.70 -52.05 -65.23
CA LEU A 431 22.29 -50.67 -64.92
C LEU A 431 21.01 -50.26 -65.67
N PRO A 432 20.22 -49.32 -65.11
CA PRO A 432 19.11 -48.70 -65.81
C PRO A 432 19.54 -48.11 -67.17
N PRO A 433 18.66 -48.11 -68.20
CA PRO A 433 19.02 -47.75 -69.58
C PRO A 433 19.73 -46.40 -69.72
N ASP A 434 19.28 -45.38 -68.97
CA ASP A 434 19.83 -44.03 -69.03
C ASP A 434 21.25 -43.96 -68.44
N GLN A 435 21.49 -44.70 -67.35
CA GLN A 435 22.80 -44.78 -66.70
C GLN A 435 23.79 -45.59 -67.53
N ALA A 436 23.36 -46.74 -68.07
CA ALA A 436 24.17 -47.55 -68.96
C ALA A 436 24.64 -46.74 -70.19
N GLN A 437 23.71 -46.02 -70.83
CA GLN A 437 24.03 -45.20 -72.00
C GLN A 437 24.95 -44.02 -71.67
N TYR A 438 24.79 -43.43 -70.48
CA TYR A 438 25.69 -42.39 -69.97
C TYR A 438 27.12 -42.92 -69.79
N CYS A 439 27.27 -44.05 -69.09
CA CYS A 439 28.57 -44.71 -68.88
C CYS A 439 29.24 -45.08 -70.19
N ILE A 440 28.53 -45.71 -71.13
CA ILE A 440 29.08 -46.10 -72.45
C ILE A 440 29.59 -44.88 -73.24
N LYS A 441 28.91 -43.74 -73.14
CA LYS A 441 29.30 -42.53 -73.87
C LYS A 441 30.50 -41.81 -73.24
N ARG A 442 30.67 -41.92 -71.91
CA ARG A 442 31.67 -41.16 -71.14
C ARG A 442 32.91 -41.98 -70.78
N MET A 443 32.81 -43.30 -70.74
CA MET A 443 33.95 -44.17 -70.44
C MET A 443 34.91 -44.25 -71.64
N PRO A 444 36.21 -43.99 -71.45
CA PRO A 444 37.19 -44.17 -72.51
C PRO A 444 37.40 -45.67 -72.80
N PRO A 445 37.88 -46.03 -74.01
CA PRO A 445 38.18 -47.41 -74.35
C PRO A 445 39.39 -47.93 -73.56
N TYR A 446 39.30 -49.17 -73.08
CA TYR A 446 40.36 -49.80 -72.30
C TYR A 446 41.52 -50.24 -73.19
N SER A 447 42.73 -49.74 -72.89
CA SER A 447 43.95 -50.00 -73.68
C SER A 447 44.99 -50.88 -72.95
N GLY A 448 44.61 -51.51 -71.84
CA GLY A 448 45.49 -52.37 -71.04
C GLY A 448 45.63 -53.81 -71.55
N PRO A 449 46.48 -54.62 -70.89
CA PRO A 449 46.70 -56.02 -71.27
C PRO A 449 45.41 -56.84 -71.14
N GLY A 450 45.08 -57.60 -72.18
CA GLY A 450 43.83 -58.38 -72.25
C GLY A 450 42.61 -57.61 -72.75
N SER A 451 42.80 -56.43 -73.36
CA SER A 451 41.73 -55.66 -74.00
C SER A 451 41.03 -56.45 -75.10
N VAL A 452 39.70 -56.34 -75.15
CA VAL A 452 38.83 -56.93 -76.17
C VAL A 452 38.07 -55.82 -76.92
N PRO A 453 37.62 -56.07 -78.16
CA PRO A 453 36.85 -55.08 -78.90
C PRO A 453 35.61 -54.61 -78.11
N GLY A 454 35.51 -53.30 -77.87
CA GLY A 454 34.41 -52.71 -77.10
C GLY A 454 34.61 -52.68 -75.57
N ALA A 455 35.80 -53.00 -75.07
CA ALA A 455 36.16 -52.85 -73.65
C ALA A 455 36.24 -51.37 -73.24
N LEU A 456 35.58 -51.03 -72.13
CA LEU A 456 35.54 -49.70 -71.54
C LEU A 456 36.32 -49.66 -70.22
N ASP A 457 37.00 -48.54 -69.99
CA ASP A 457 37.82 -48.32 -68.80
C ASP A 457 37.02 -47.56 -67.74
N TYR A 458 36.49 -48.32 -66.78
CA TYR A 458 35.77 -47.76 -65.64
C TYR A 458 36.71 -47.12 -64.61
N THR A 459 38.01 -47.43 -64.62
CA THR A 459 38.99 -46.83 -63.70
C THR A 459 39.31 -45.39 -64.12
N ALA A 460 39.64 -45.19 -65.40
CA ALA A 460 39.85 -43.86 -65.95
C ALA A 460 38.57 -42.99 -65.89
N PHE A 461 37.40 -43.60 -66.10
CA PHE A 461 36.12 -42.90 -65.94
C PHE A 461 35.86 -42.44 -64.50
N SER A 462 36.06 -43.32 -63.52
CA SER A 462 35.82 -42.98 -62.11
C SER A 462 36.85 -41.98 -61.59
N SER A 463 38.12 -42.13 -61.97
CA SER A 463 39.17 -41.14 -61.65
C SER A 463 38.93 -39.80 -62.34
N ALA A 464 38.35 -39.75 -63.55
CA ALA A 464 37.99 -38.48 -64.18
C ALA A 464 36.74 -37.84 -63.55
N LEU A 465 35.83 -38.63 -62.99
CA LEU A 465 34.60 -38.14 -62.38
C LEU A 465 34.83 -37.61 -60.95
N TYR A 466 35.77 -38.21 -60.22
CA TYR A 466 36.04 -37.91 -58.81
C TYR A 466 37.46 -37.40 -58.51
N GLY A 467 38.37 -37.40 -59.49
CA GLY A 467 39.79 -37.06 -59.32
C GLY A 467 40.18 -35.63 -59.69
N GLU A 468 39.23 -34.71 -59.92
CA GLU A 468 39.48 -33.26 -60.05
C GLU A 468 39.18 -32.50 -58.73
N SER A 469 39.43 -33.11 -57.58
CA SER A 469 39.28 -32.46 -56.26
C SER A 469 40.60 -32.22 -55.52
N ASP A 470 41.74 -32.31 -56.21
CA ASP A 470 43.06 -31.89 -55.69
C ASP A 470 43.81 -31.06 -56.75
N LEU A 471 43.34 -29.83 -57.00
CA LEU A 471 44.12 -28.74 -57.60
C LEU A 471 43.64 -27.36 -57.16
#